data_AF-A0A9D4IBE5-F1
#
_entry.id   AF-A0A9D4IBE5-F1
#
_cell.length_a   1.000
_cell.length_b   1.000
_cell.length_c   1.000
_cell.angle_alpha   90.00
_cell.angle_beta   90.00
_cell.angle_gamma   90.00
#
_symmetry.space_group_name_H-M   'P 1'
#
loop_
_entity.id
_entity.type
_entity.pdbx_description
1 polymer ?
#
loop_
_entity_poly.entity_id
_entity_poly.type
_entity_poly.pdbx_seq_one_letter_code
_entity_poly.pdbx_strand_id
1 'polypeptide(L)'
;MHLSYIMLDMANMTKADITMHLSYITLDMANMTKTDITMHLSYIMLDMANMTKTDITVHPSYIMLDMANMTKADITMHPSYIMLDMANMTKTDITVHPSYIMLDMANMTKTDITMHPSYIMLDMANMTKIDITMHPSYIKLDMANMTKADITMHLSYITLDMANMTKTDITVHPSYITLHMANMT
;
A
#
# COMPACT_ATOMS: atom_id res chain seq x y z
N MET A 1 -6.88 1.40 -34.50
CA MET A 1 -7.20 2.49 -33.54
C MET A 1 -6.69 2.03 -32.19
N HIS A 2 -5.50 2.44 -31.80
CA HIS A 2 -4.94 2.10 -30.48
C HIS A 2 -5.58 3.09 -29.50
N LEU A 3 -6.55 2.65 -28.70
CA LEU A 3 -6.99 3.49 -27.57
C LEU A 3 -5.79 3.57 -26.63
N SER A 4 -5.12 4.71 -26.63
CA SER A 4 -3.92 4.94 -25.81
C SER A 4 -4.29 5.28 -24.37
N TYR A 5 -5.51 5.75 -24.11
CA TYR A 5 -5.95 6.21 -22.80
C TYR A 5 -7.45 5.94 -22.63
N ILE A 6 -7.84 5.39 -21.47
CA ILE A 6 -9.23 5.24 -21.06
C ILE A 6 -9.42 5.92 -19.71
N MET A 7 -10.55 6.60 -19.56
CA MET A 7 -11.09 7.05 -18.28
C MET A 7 -12.42 6.35 -18.06
N LEU A 8 -12.61 5.76 -16.88
CA LEU A 8 -13.82 5.01 -16.56
C LEU A 8 -14.27 5.35 -15.14
N ASP A 9 -15.55 5.66 -15.01
CA ASP A 9 -16.18 5.95 -13.72
C ASP A 9 -17.23 4.86 -13.43
N MET A 10 -17.14 4.23 -12.27
CA MET A 10 -18.05 3.18 -11.83
C MET A 10 -18.60 3.49 -10.45
N ALA A 11 -19.92 3.39 -10.30
CA ALA A 11 -20.58 3.69 -9.05
C ALA A 11 -21.59 2.60 -8.69
N ASN A 12 -21.64 2.25 -7.40
CA ASN A 12 -22.66 1.40 -6.78
C ASN A 12 -22.75 0.00 -7.41
N MET A 13 -21.61 -0.65 -7.66
CA MET A 13 -21.59 -2.01 -8.20
C MET A 13 -21.52 -3.06 -7.08
N THR A 14 -22.35 -4.09 -7.17
CA THR A 14 -22.41 -5.16 -6.16
C THR A 14 -21.52 -6.36 -6.48
N LYS A 15 -21.14 -6.50 -7.74
CA LYS A 15 -20.14 -7.46 -8.20
C LYS A 15 -19.54 -6.89 -9.47
N ALA A 16 -18.22 -6.85 -9.54
CA ALA A 16 -17.49 -6.43 -10.73
C ALA A 16 -16.28 -7.33 -10.91
N ASP A 17 -16.07 -7.77 -12.14
CA ASP A 17 -14.84 -8.42 -12.58
C ASP A 17 -14.32 -7.58 -13.73
N ILE A 18 -13.19 -6.92 -13.50
CA ILE A 18 -12.64 -5.90 -14.39
C ILE A 18 -11.28 -6.39 -14.87
N THR A 19 -11.19 -6.70 -16.15
CA THR A 19 -9.94 -7.09 -16.80
C THR A 19 -9.63 -6.17 -17.97
N MET A 20 -8.44 -5.55 -17.98
CA MET A 20 -8.06 -4.57 -19.01
C MET A 20 -6.62 -4.71 -19.50
N HIS A 21 -6.45 -4.49 -20.81
CA HIS A 21 -5.18 -4.55 -21.55
C HIS A 21 -5.07 -3.34 -22.51
N LEU A 22 -4.46 -2.25 -22.03
CA LEU A 22 -4.33 -0.94 -22.64
C LEU A 22 -2.98 -0.31 -22.21
N SER A 23 -2.64 0.87 -22.72
CA SER A 23 -1.40 1.55 -22.32
C SER A 23 -1.57 2.38 -21.04
N TYR A 24 -2.66 3.14 -20.94
CA TYR A 24 -2.93 4.05 -19.83
C TYR A 24 -4.39 3.97 -19.39
N ILE A 25 -4.63 4.03 -18.08
CA ILE A 25 -5.98 4.14 -17.53
C ILE A 25 -6.05 5.09 -16.33
N THR A 26 -7.18 5.79 -16.25
CA THR A 26 -7.70 6.38 -15.01
C THR A 26 -9.03 5.70 -14.68
N LEU A 27 -9.17 5.19 -13.46
CA LEU A 27 -10.35 4.45 -13.02
C LEU A 27 -10.84 4.95 -11.67
N ASP A 28 -12.05 5.50 -11.65
CA ASP A 28 -12.70 6.01 -10.44
C ASP A 28 -13.84 5.07 -10.04
N MET A 29 -13.78 4.56 -8.81
CA MET A 29 -14.71 3.54 -8.30
C MET A 29 -15.31 3.96 -6.97
N ALA A 30 -16.63 4.14 -6.95
CA ALA A 30 -17.38 4.48 -5.76
C ALA A 30 -18.34 3.38 -5.35
N ASN A 31 -18.31 2.99 -4.08
CA ASN A 31 -19.25 2.06 -3.45
C ASN A 31 -19.31 0.70 -4.18
N MET A 32 -18.21 -0.04 -4.11
CA MET A 32 -18.13 -1.35 -4.74
C MET A 32 -18.16 -2.47 -3.70
N THR A 33 -18.82 -3.56 -4.06
CA THR A 33 -18.81 -4.80 -3.27
C THR A 33 -18.37 -5.94 -4.17
N LYS A 34 -17.54 -6.86 -3.65
CA LYS A 34 -17.06 -8.06 -4.38
C LYS A 34 -16.48 -7.70 -5.74
N THR A 35 -15.31 -7.11 -5.70
CA THR A 35 -14.66 -6.55 -6.89
C THR A 35 -13.32 -7.22 -7.12
N ASP A 36 -13.18 -7.83 -8.27
CA ASP A 36 -11.93 -8.44 -8.72
C ASP A 36 -11.38 -7.59 -9.87
N ILE A 37 -10.16 -7.08 -9.72
CA ILE A 37 -9.53 -6.18 -10.70
C ILE A 37 -8.20 -6.80 -11.14
N THR A 38 -8.07 -7.04 -12.44
CA THR A 38 -6.82 -7.50 -13.06
C THR A 38 -6.42 -6.56 -14.19
N MET A 39 -5.25 -5.93 -14.10
CA MET A 39 -4.79 -5.00 -15.14
C MET A 39 -3.33 -5.22 -15.55
N HIS A 40 -3.11 -5.27 -16.86
CA HIS A 40 -1.78 -5.35 -17.47
C HIS A 40 -1.57 -4.16 -18.42
N LEU A 41 -1.03 -3.06 -17.87
CA LEU A 41 -0.98 -1.74 -18.51
C LEU A 41 0.42 -1.13 -18.40
N SER A 42 0.70 0.05 -18.95
CA SER A 42 1.97 0.75 -18.68
C SER A 42 1.83 1.72 -17.49
N TYR A 43 0.67 2.36 -17.37
CA TYR A 43 0.42 3.39 -16.35
C TYR A 43 -1.01 3.26 -15.83
N ILE A 44 -1.17 3.38 -14.51
CA ILE A 44 -2.47 3.26 -13.83
C ILE A 44 -2.62 4.39 -12.83
N MET A 45 -3.77 5.06 -12.89
CA MET A 45 -4.31 5.91 -11.84
C MET A 45 -5.65 5.32 -11.40
N LEU A 46 -5.81 5.12 -10.11
CA LEU A 46 -6.98 4.48 -9.51
C LEU A 46 -7.41 5.30 -8.29
N ASP A 47 -8.68 5.68 -8.26
CA ASP A 47 -9.34 6.20 -7.06
C ASP A 47 -10.45 5.24 -6.66
N MET A 48 -10.42 4.79 -5.40
CA MET A 48 -11.40 3.86 -4.85
C MET A 48 -11.96 4.36 -3.53
N ALA A 49 -13.27 4.59 -3.53
CA ALA A 49 -14.02 4.94 -2.34
C ALA A 49 -14.99 3.82 -1.94
N ASN A 50 -14.95 3.45 -0.66
CA ASN A 50 -15.90 2.53 -0.03
C ASN A 50 -15.98 1.16 -0.72
N MET A 51 -14.91 0.38 -0.63
CA MET A 51 -14.89 -0.97 -1.20
C MET A 51 -15.01 -2.05 -0.14
N THR A 52 -15.74 -3.12 -0.46
CA THR A 52 -15.89 -4.28 0.42
C THR A 52 -15.61 -5.56 -0.33
N LYS A 53 -14.65 -6.37 0.15
CA LYS A 53 -14.18 -7.61 -0.50
C LYS A 53 -13.62 -7.29 -1.89
N THR A 54 -12.38 -6.82 -1.92
CA THR A 54 -11.75 -6.34 -3.14
C THR A 54 -10.41 -7.02 -3.33
N ASP A 55 -10.23 -7.64 -4.48
CA ASP A 55 -8.97 -8.27 -4.86
C ASP A 55 -8.40 -7.53 -6.07
N ILE A 56 -7.17 -7.03 -5.95
CA ILE A 56 -6.51 -6.20 -6.97
C ILE A 56 -5.19 -6.85 -7.35
N THR A 57 -5.02 -7.14 -8.63
CA THR A 57 -3.76 -7.63 -9.20
C THR A 57 -3.37 -6.78 -10.40
N VAL A 58 -2.24 -6.07 -10.29
CA VAL A 58 -1.82 -5.14 -11.34
C VAL A 58 -0.31 -5.20 -11.62
N HIS A 59 0.04 -5.18 -12.90
CA HIS A 59 1.44 -5.26 -13.38
C HIS A 59 1.85 -4.11 -14.32
N PRO A 60 1.70 -2.83 -13.95
CA PRO A 60 2.10 -1.73 -14.82
C PRO A 60 3.54 -1.28 -14.63
N SER A 61 4.05 -0.35 -15.43
CA SER A 61 5.33 0.29 -15.11
C SER A 61 5.20 1.31 -13.97
N TYR A 62 4.04 1.96 -13.85
CA TYR A 62 3.77 2.95 -12.80
C TYR A 62 2.35 2.85 -12.27
N ILE A 63 2.19 3.07 -10.96
CA ILE A 63 0.91 3.12 -10.25
C ILE A 63 0.84 4.39 -9.40
N MET A 64 -0.30 5.07 -9.51
CA MET A 64 -0.82 5.98 -8.49
C MET A 64 -2.17 5.43 -7.99
N LEU A 65 -2.31 5.25 -6.69
CA LEU A 65 -3.50 4.67 -6.07
C LEU A 65 -3.94 5.53 -4.90
N ASP A 66 -5.22 5.90 -4.87
CA ASP A 66 -5.89 6.45 -3.70
C ASP A 66 -7.00 5.47 -3.30
N MET A 67 -7.02 5.08 -2.02
CA MET A 67 -8.00 4.15 -1.47
C MET A 67 -8.53 4.64 -0.13
N ALA A 68 -9.84 4.84 -0.09
CA ALA A 68 -10.55 5.21 1.12
C ALA A 68 -11.60 4.15 1.52
N ASN A 69 -11.63 3.84 2.82
CA ASN A 69 -12.67 3.02 3.46
C ASN A 69 -12.77 1.60 2.87
N MET A 70 -11.65 0.88 2.81
CA MET A 70 -11.63 -0.51 2.33
C MET A 70 -11.86 -1.50 3.45
N THR A 71 -12.67 -2.52 3.20
CA THR A 71 -12.86 -3.65 4.12
C THR A 71 -12.61 -4.97 3.41
N LYS A 72 -11.67 -5.78 3.91
CA LYS A 72 -11.23 -7.04 3.30
C LYS A 72 -10.68 -6.81 1.90
N ALA A 73 -9.45 -6.35 1.84
CA ALA A 73 -8.77 -6.11 0.57
C ALA A 73 -7.50 -6.97 0.46
N ASP A 74 -7.29 -7.60 -0.69
CA ASP A 74 -6.03 -8.22 -1.07
C ASP A 74 -5.47 -7.46 -2.28
N ILE A 75 -4.25 -6.94 -2.15
CA ILE A 75 -3.64 -6.06 -3.14
C ILE A 75 -2.25 -6.60 -3.48
N THR A 76 -2.09 -7.02 -4.74
CA THR A 76 -0.84 -7.49 -5.29
C THR A 76 -0.39 -6.62 -6.47
N MET A 77 0.81 -6.03 -6.38
CA MET A 77 1.32 -5.13 -7.42
C MET A 77 2.80 -5.34 -7.75
N HIS A 78 3.12 -5.34 -9.04
CA HIS A 78 4.51 -5.48 -9.52
C HIS A 78 4.97 -4.40 -10.51
N PRO A 79 4.93 -3.10 -10.16
CA PRO A 79 5.37 -2.05 -11.07
C PRO A 79 6.80 -1.60 -10.87
N SER A 80 7.32 -0.73 -11.73
CA SER A 80 8.61 -0.09 -11.46
C SER A 80 8.50 0.99 -10.38
N TYR A 81 7.38 1.72 -10.37
CA TYR A 81 7.13 2.85 -9.48
C TYR A 81 5.73 2.77 -8.87
N ILE A 82 5.64 3.04 -7.56
CA ILE A 82 4.39 3.08 -6.80
C ILE A 82 4.31 4.38 -6.00
N MET A 83 3.15 5.03 -6.09
CA MET A 83 2.65 5.98 -5.09
C MET A 83 1.28 5.54 -4.62
N LEU A 84 1.12 5.32 -3.31
CA LEU A 84 -0.16 4.91 -2.70
C LEU A 84 -0.52 5.85 -1.56
N ASP A 85 -1.77 6.24 -1.50
CA ASP A 85 -2.42 6.82 -0.34
C ASP A 85 -3.56 5.87 0.10
N MET A 86 -3.61 5.57 1.40
CA MET A 86 -4.60 4.65 1.96
C MET A 86 -5.16 5.17 3.28
N ALA A 87 -6.48 5.31 3.34
CA ALA A 87 -7.18 5.76 4.52
C ALA A 87 -8.28 4.78 4.95
N ASN A 88 -8.34 4.51 6.26
CA ASN A 88 -9.42 3.76 6.91
C ASN A 88 -9.57 2.32 6.38
N MET A 89 -8.49 1.55 6.37
CA MET A 89 -8.50 0.18 5.86
C MET A 89 -8.68 -0.83 7.00
N THR A 90 -9.44 -1.89 6.75
CA THR A 90 -9.66 -2.97 7.72
C THR A 90 -9.51 -4.34 7.07
N LYS A 91 -8.65 -5.19 7.65
CA LYS A 91 -8.31 -6.53 7.12
C LYS A 91 -7.76 -6.42 5.72
N THR A 92 -6.51 -5.99 5.61
CA THR A 92 -5.90 -5.65 4.34
C THR A 92 -4.56 -6.33 4.22
N ASP A 93 -4.37 -7.07 3.13
CA ASP A 93 -3.12 -7.75 2.82
C ASP A 93 -2.52 -7.08 1.59
N ILE A 94 -1.26 -6.65 1.68
CA ILE A 94 -0.58 -5.90 0.62
C ILE A 94 0.75 -6.58 0.31
N THR A 95 0.91 -6.98 -0.94
CA THR A 95 2.16 -7.54 -1.46
C THR A 95 2.64 -6.73 -2.66
N VAL A 96 3.80 -6.10 -2.53
CA VAL A 96 4.33 -5.22 -3.58
C VAL A 96 5.83 -5.45 -3.85
N HIS A 97 6.19 -5.53 -5.13
CA HIS A 97 7.58 -5.74 -5.57
C HIS A 97 8.08 -4.70 -6.58
N PRO A 98 8.07 -3.38 -6.29
CA PRO A 98 8.54 -2.38 -7.22
C PRO A 98 10.01 -1.99 -7.01
N SER A 99 10.56 -1.11 -7.85
CA SER A 99 11.89 -0.53 -7.56
C SER A 99 11.81 0.57 -6.51
N TYR A 100 10.73 1.38 -6.55
CA TYR A 100 10.52 2.52 -5.65
C TYR A 100 9.09 2.53 -5.11
N ILE A 101 8.96 2.81 -3.81
CA ILE A 101 7.68 2.98 -3.11
C ILE A 101 7.65 4.31 -2.38
N MET A 102 6.56 5.05 -2.60
CA MET A 102 6.08 6.07 -1.68
C MET A 102 4.70 5.66 -1.19
N LEU A 103 4.51 5.58 0.12
CA LEU A 103 3.28 5.10 0.72
C LEU A 103 2.91 5.96 1.93
N ASP A 104 1.69 6.47 1.93
CA ASP A 104 1.06 7.10 3.09
C ASP A 104 -0.11 6.21 3.55
N MET A 105 -0.21 5.95 4.85
CA MET A 105 -1.27 5.14 5.44
C MET A 105 -1.82 5.75 6.71
N ALA A 106 -3.13 5.91 6.75
CA ALA A 106 -3.84 6.40 7.92
C ALA A 106 -4.96 5.44 8.36
N ASN A 107 -5.05 5.21 9.67
CA ASN A 107 -6.16 4.50 10.32
C ASN A 107 -6.33 3.05 9.82
N MET A 108 -5.25 2.28 9.86
CA MET A 108 -5.26 0.88 9.42
C MET A 108 -5.52 -0.08 10.58
N THR A 109 -6.31 -1.13 10.35
CA THR A 109 -6.57 -2.17 11.35
C THR A 109 -6.47 -3.57 10.76
N LYS A 110 -5.62 -4.42 11.37
CA LYS A 110 -5.33 -5.79 10.90
C LYS A 110 -4.81 -5.76 9.48
N THR A 111 -3.56 -5.33 9.33
CA THR A 111 -2.94 -5.16 8.03
C THR A 111 -1.61 -5.87 8.00
N ASP A 112 -1.42 -6.69 6.97
CA ASP A 112 -0.19 -7.41 6.73
C ASP A 112 0.43 -6.86 5.44
N ILE A 113 1.69 -6.43 5.50
CA ILE A 113 2.37 -5.76 4.40
C ILE A 113 3.70 -6.45 4.13
N THR A 114 3.90 -6.90 2.89
CA THR A 114 5.16 -7.46 2.42
C THR A 114 5.69 -6.66 1.23
N MET A 115 6.91 -6.14 1.36
CA MET A 115 7.53 -5.30 0.32
C MET A 115 8.99 -5.67 0.04
N HIS A 116 9.34 -5.78 -1.25
CA HIS A 116 10.73 -6.03 -1.67
C HIS A 116 11.28 -5.00 -2.69
N PRO A 117 11.24 -3.68 -2.41
CA PRO A 117 11.75 -2.68 -3.34
C PRO A 117 13.20 -2.31 -3.11
N SER A 118 13.79 -1.50 -3.99
CA SER A 118 15.13 -0.94 -3.72
C SER A 118 15.06 0.22 -2.71
N TYR A 119 14.02 1.06 -2.81
CA TYR A 119 13.82 2.25 -1.98
C TYR A 119 12.39 2.35 -1.46
N ILE A 120 12.24 2.68 -0.17
CA ILE A 120 10.95 2.92 0.48
C ILE A 120 10.97 4.28 1.18
N MET A 121 9.91 5.05 0.96
CA MET A 121 9.45 6.11 1.85
C MET A 121 8.05 5.76 2.33
N LEU A 122 7.88 5.68 3.64
CA LEU A 122 6.66 5.23 4.27
C LEU A 122 6.29 6.13 5.45
N ASP A 123 5.09 6.70 5.39
CA ASP A 123 4.49 7.47 6.48
C ASP A 123 3.24 6.72 6.97
N MET A 124 3.14 6.47 8.27
CA MET A 124 2.05 5.69 8.85
C MET A 124 1.51 6.33 10.13
N ALA A 125 0.19 6.47 10.21
CA ALA A 125 -0.50 7.03 11.36
C ALA A 125 -1.69 6.17 11.82
N ASN A 126 -1.81 6.02 13.14
CA ASN A 126 -2.96 5.40 13.81
C ASN A 126 -3.20 3.94 13.37
N MET A 127 -2.19 3.10 13.56
CA MET A 127 -2.27 1.72 13.08
C MET A 127 -2.47 0.73 14.23
N THR A 128 -3.28 -0.29 14.02
CA THR A 128 -3.58 -1.31 15.04
C THR A 128 -3.47 -2.72 14.46
N LYS A 129 -2.67 -3.59 15.11
CA LYS A 129 -2.42 -4.98 14.66
C LYS A 129 -1.85 -5.00 13.26
N ILE A 130 -0.59 -4.64 13.16
CA ILE A 130 0.13 -4.52 11.89
C ILE A 130 1.28 -5.50 11.88
N ASP A 131 1.48 -6.20 10.77
CA ASP A 131 2.69 -6.95 10.47
C ASP A 131 3.32 -6.35 9.20
N ILE A 132 4.59 -5.95 9.27
CA ILE A 132 5.32 -5.40 8.14
C ILE A 132 6.63 -6.17 7.97
N THR A 133 6.82 -6.74 6.79
CA THR A 133 8.09 -7.33 6.37
C THR A 133 8.65 -6.61 5.14
N MET A 134 9.89 -6.11 5.24
CA MET A 134 10.52 -5.32 4.18
C MET A 134 11.97 -5.73 3.91
N HIS A 135 12.35 -5.83 2.63
CA HIS A 135 13.74 -6.13 2.22
C HIS A 135 14.37 -5.13 1.23
N PRO A 136 14.44 -3.82 1.53
CA PRO A 136 15.00 -2.84 0.60
C PRO A 136 16.47 -2.50 0.82
N SER A 137 17.05 -1.71 -0.09
CA SER A 137 18.39 -1.15 0.13
C SER A 137 18.34 0.07 1.06
N TYR A 138 17.30 0.91 0.92
CA TYR A 138 17.11 2.14 1.68
C TYR A 138 15.66 2.30 2.17
N ILE A 139 15.49 2.74 3.42
CA ILE A 139 14.18 3.06 4.02
C ILE A 139 14.23 4.43 4.70
N LYS A 140 13.21 5.24 4.46
CA LYS A 140 12.75 6.30 5.37
C LYS A 140 11.36 5.92 5.88
N LEU A 141 11.18 5.89 7.20
CA LEU A 141 9.95 5.45 7.84
C LEU A 141 9.58 6.41 8.97
N ASP A 142 8.41 7.03 8.87
CA ASP A 142 7.83 7.85 9.94
C ASP A 142 6.55 7.16 10.43
N MET A 143 6.48 6.83 11.72
CA MET A 143 5.35 6.09 12.33
C MET A 143 4.82 6.78 13.57
N ALA A 144 3.51 6.99 13.62
CA ALA A 144 2.84 7.58 14.77
C ALA A 144 1.63 6.74 15.22
N ASN A 145 1.46 6.62 16.54
CA ASN A 145 0.29 6.01 17.17
C ASN A 145 0.08 4.55 16.74
N MET A 146 1.09 3.71 16.94
CA MET A 146 1.03 2.29 16.59
C MET A 146 0.65 1.45 17.81
N THR A 147 -0.25 0.48 17.64
CA THR A 147 -0.60 -0.49 18.68
C THR A 147 -0.51 -1.92 18.15
N LYS A 148 0.27 -2.78 18.82
CA LYS A 148 0.49 -4.17 18.41
C LYS A 148 1.05 -4.26 16.98
N ALA A 149 2.26 -3.75 16.79
CA ALA A 149 2.95 -3.84 15.52
C ALA A 149 4.10 -4.83 15.62
N ASP A 150 4.29 -5.64 14.60
CA ASP A 150 5.50 -6.44 14.36
C ASP A 150 6.12 -5.93 13.06
N ILE A 151 7.40 -5.54 13.10
CA ILE A 151 8.08 -4.92 11.97
C ILE A 151 9.44 -5.57 11.81
N THR A 152 9.62 -6.28 10.69
CA THR A 152 10.88 -6.92 10.32
C THR A 152 11.46 -6.28 9.07
N MET A 153 12.73 -5.86 9.14
CA MET A 153 13.40 -5.21 8.02
C MET A 153 14.84 -5.69 7.81
N HIS A 154 15.18 -6.05 6.57
CA HIS A 154 16.53 -6.43 6.15
C HIS A 154 17.03 -5.49 5.06
N LEU A 155 18.05 -4.67 5.35
CA LEU A 155 18.39 -3.54 4.48
C LEU A 155 19.79 -2.97 4.73
N SER A 156 20.24 -2.01 3.92
CA SER A 156 21.55 -1.36 4.13
C SER A 156 21.46 -0.05 4.94
N TYR A 157 20.49 0.82 4.62
CA TYR A 157 20.34 2.15 5.25
C TYR A 157 18.91 2.40 5.71
N ILE A 158 18.73 2.81 6.98
CA ILE A 158 17.42 3.19 7.51
C ILE A 158 17.43 4.50 8.27
N THR A 159 16.39 5.30 8.04
CA THR A 159 15.97 6.39 8.92
C THR A 159 14.59 6.06 9.48
N LEU A 160 14.48 6.06 10.81
CA LEU A 160 13.25 5.79 11.54
C LEU A 160 12.89 6.99 12.44
N ASP A 161 11.67 7.48 12.31
CA ASP A 161 11.00 8.33 13.30
C ASP A 161 9.76 7.60 13.83
N MET A 162 9.66 7.47 15.16
CA MET A 162 8.59 6.71 15.81
C MET A 162 8.05 7.44 17.02
N ALA A 163 6.73 7.60 17.10
CA ALA A 163 6.07 8.24 18.23
C ALA A 163 4.83 7.46 18.68
N ASN A 164 4.63 7.36 19.99
CA ASN A 164 3.43 6.76 20.61
C ASN A 164 3.22 5.30 20.19
N MET A 165 4.20 4.46 20.47
CA MET A 165 4.19 3.03 20.11
C MET A 165 3.76 2.22 21.34
N THR A 166 2.81 1.31 21.17
CA THR A 166 2.34 0.42 22.24
C THR A 166 2.42 -1.04 21.82
N LYS A 167 3.15 -1.88 22.56
CA LYS A 167 3.35 -3.32 22.26
C LYS A 167 3.87 -3.54 20.85
N THR A 168 4.96 -2.86 20.52
CA THR A 168 5.58 -2.95 19.20
C THR A 168 6.89 -3.74 19.27
N ASP A 169 7.04 -4.71 18.38
CA ASP A 169 8.29 -5.42 18.13
C ASP A 169 8.90 -4.93 16.82
N ILE A 170 10.22 -4.68 16.83
CA ILE A 170 10.95 -4.15 15.68
C ILE A 170 12.28 -4.88 15.57
N THR A 171 12.46 -5.62 14.48
CA THR A 171 13.70 -6.30 14.13
C THR A 171 14.31 -5.65 12.89
N VAL A 172 15.52 -5.11 13.01
CA VAL A 172 16.24 -4.45 11.92
C VAL A 172 17.68 -4.94 11.81
N HIS A 173 18.16 -5.14 10.58
CA HIS A 173 19.56 -5.49 10.28
C HIS A 173 20.23 -4.52 9.29
N PRO A 174 20.43 -3.23 9.64
CA PRO A 174 21.04 -2.25 8.76
C PRO A 174 22.57 -2.19 8.86
N SER A 175 23.23 -1.72 7.81
CA SER A 175 24.62 -1.24 7.89
C SER A 175 24.70 0.15 8.52
N TYR A 176 23.68 0.98 8.32
CA TYR A 176 23.57 2.33 8.89
C TYR A 176 22.14 2.62 9.35
N ILE A 177 21.99 3.16 10.56
CA ILE A 177 20.70 3.50 11.18
C ILE A 177 20.71 4.91 11.77
N THR A 178 19.67 5.67 11.47
CA THR A 178 19.29 6.90 12.18
C THR A 178 17.94 6.68 12.84
N LEU A 179 17.80 7.07 14.11
CA LEU A 179 16.68 6.67 14.94
C LEU A 179 16.19 7.81 15.85
N HIS A 180 14.92 8.14 15.74
CA HIS A 180 14.19 8.96 16.69
C HIS A 180 13.01 8.16 17.26
N MET A 181 12.87 8.15 18.59
CA MET A 181 11.78 7.45 19.26
C MET A 181 11.22 8.28 20.42
N ALA A 182 9.90 8.39 20.50
CA ALA A 182 9.19 9.05 21.60
C ALA A 182 7.98 8.22 22.08
N ASN A 183 7.72 8.21 23.38
CA ASN A 183 6.53 7.57 24.00
C ASN A 183 6.34 6.09 23.61
N MET A 184 7.34 5.25 23.89
CA MET A 184 7.32 3.80 23.65
C MET A 184 6.85 3.06 24.91
N THR A 185 5.84 2.19 24.81
CA THR A 185 5.26 1.42 25.93
C THR A 185 4.87 -0.01 25.54
#